data_AF-A0A3M1BM18-F1
#
_entry.id   AF-A0A3M1BM18-F1
#
_cell.length_a   1.000
_cell.length_b   1.000
_cell.length_c   1.000
_cell.angle_alpha   90.00
_cell.angle_beta   90.00
_cell.angle_gamma   90.00
#
_symmetry.space_group_name_H-M   'P 1'
#
loop_
_entity.id
_entity.type
_entity.pdbx_description
1 polymer ?
#
loop_
_entity_poly.entity_id
_entity_poly.type
_entity_poly.pdbx_seq_one_letter_code
_entity_poly.pdbx_strand_id
1 'polypeptide(L)'
;EDERIYTFLDTVGSDECRKKILDFQKAVLKNRDEILPRLYWQTKGAKLDFTYLSFEQAFEYAVLEYSFSFWQWGAHCEDIPSPKASVDSLLEHLLSVSGLDFFADQSMKAYASHYYQAGTQMGYYGYKTEPFKGLLKALPMHPHPSAIFMPDKMPVTFTDELVRKVYNWVNEHGNNMIYINGDADTWSSTAVRPSGKTNAVFFFLPGKDHGQARIRNMTDAERSKFVSTLENWLEMDIQ
;
A
#
# COMPACT_ATOMS: atom_id res chain seq x y z
N GLU A 1 -13.05 6.86 1.09
CA GLU A 1 -11.89 6.18 0.51
C GLU A 1 -11.04 7.21 -0.21
N ASP A 2 -9.72 7.05 -0.24
CA ASP A 2 -8.83 7.90 -1.03
C ASP A 2 -8.64 7.33 -2.44
N GLU A 3 -9.29 7.96 -3.42
CA GLU A 3 -9.30 7.49 -4.81
C GLU A 3 -7.97 7.70 -5.55
N ARG A 4 -7.02 8.47 -4.98
CA ARG A 4 -5.71 8.69 -5.62
C ARG A 4 -4.92 7.40 -5.81
N ILE A 5 -5.09 6.46 -4.89
CA ILE A 5 -4.49 5.12 -4.96
C ILE A 5 -5.01 4.37 -6.18
N TYR A 6 -6.30 4.51 -6.50
CA TYR A 6 -6.86 3.88 -7.69
C TYR A 6 -6.24 4.43 -8.97
N THR A 7 -6.13 5.76 -9.10
CA THR A 7 -5.48 6.38 -10.25
C THR A 7 -4.03 5.92 -10.40
N PHE A 8 -3.30 5.79 -9.29
CA PHE A 8 -1.93 5.26 -9.32
C PHE A 8 -1.90 3.82 -9.84
N LEU A 9 -2.70 2.93 -9.25
CA LEU A 9 -2.74 1.52 -9.65
C LEU A 9 -3.21 1.34 -11.10
N ASP A 10 -4.03 2.25 -11.62
CA ASP A 10 -4.51 2.25 -13.00
C ASP A 10 -3.46 2.75 -14.01
N THR A 11 -2.37 3.40 -13.57
CA THR A 11 -1.39 4.08 -14.43
C THR A 11 0.07 3.68 -14.23
N VAL A 12 0.44 3.12 -13.08
CA VAL A 12 1.81 2.71 -12.77
C VAL A 12 2.28 1.55 -13.66
N GLY A 13 3.55 1.56 -14.04
CA GLY A 13 4.16 0.53 -14.87
C GLY A 13 3.56 0.43 -16.28
N SER A 14 3.79 -0.70 -16.95
CA SER A 14 3.22 -0.95 -18.28
C SER A 14 1.82 -1.58 -18.21
N ASP A 15 1.03 -1.39 -19.26
CA ASP A 15 -0.30 -2.00 -19.42
C ASP A 15 -0.22 -3.54 -19.31
N GLU A 16 0.84 -4.14 -19.85
CA GLU A 16 1.08 -5.58 -19.79
C GLU A 16 1.30 -6.05 -18.34
N CYS A 17 2.06 -5.29 -17.54
CA CYS A 17 2.28 -5.64 -16.14
C CYS A 17 0.99 -5.51 -15.32
N ARG A 18 0.24 -4.41 -15.48
CA ARG A 18 -1.07 -4.24 -14.82
C ARG A 18 -2.04 -5.35 -15.19
N LYS A 19 -2.03 -5.79 -16.46
CA LYS A 19 -2.80 -6.95 -16.91
C LYS A 19 -2.35 -8.26 -16.25
N LYS A 20 -1.05 -8.51 -16.14
CA LYS A 20 -0.51 -9.71 -15.45
C LYS A 20 -0.95 -9.74 -13.98
N ILE A 21 -0.86 -8.61 -13.27
CA ILE A 21 -1.33 -8.48 -11.88
C ILE A 21 -2.81 -8.86 -11.76
N LEU A 22 -3.66 -8.28 -12.60
CA LEU A 22 -5.09 -8.57 -12.58
C LEU A 22 -5.41 -10.03 -12.92
N ASP A 23 -4.76 -10.58 -13.94
CA ASP A 23 -4.96 -11.98 -14.35
C ASP A 23 -4.48 -12.95 -13.27
N PHE A 24 -3.37 -12.64 -12.58
CA PHE A 24 -2.88 -13.39 -11.43
C PHE A 24 -3.88 -13.37 -10.26
N GLN A 25 -4.35 -12.19 -9.84
CA GLN A 25 -5.35 -12.08 -8.77
C GLN A 25 -6.61 -12.88 -9.10
N LYS A 26 -7.08 -12.83 -10.36
CA LYS A 26 -8.22 -13.64 -10.82
C LYS A 26 -7.92 -15.14 -10.80
N ALA A 27 -6.71 -15.56 -11.18
CA ALA A 27 -6.32 -16.97 -11.14
C ALA A 27 -6.32 -17.51 -9.70
N VAL A 28 -5.81 -16.73 -8.75
CA VAL A 28 -5.84 -17.06 -7.32
C VAL A 28 -7.29 -17.23 -6.84
N LEU A 29 -8.18 -16.28 -7.13
CA LEU A 29 -9.59 -16.39 -6.71
C LEU A 29 -10.33 -17.55 -7.39
N LYS A 30 -10.03 -17.87 -8.65
CA LYS A 30 -10.62 -19.01 -9.36
C LYS A 30 -10.19 -20.36 -8.77
N ASN A 31 -8.96 -20.45 -8.27
CA ASN A 31 -8.41 -21.66 -7.63
C ASN A 31 -8.67 -21.69 -6.11
N ARG A 32 -9.59 -20.87 -5.59
CA ARG A 32 -9.92 -20.75 -4.16
C ARG A 32 -10.08 -22.10 -3.46
N ASP A 33 -10.84 -23.02 -4.05
CA ASP A 33 -11.22 -24.27 -3.40
C ASP A 33 -10.00 -25.19 -3.17
N GLU A 34 -8.94 -25.06 -3.98
CA GLU A 34 -7.65 -25.74 -3.78
C GLU A 34 -6.66 -24.94 -2.92
N ILE A 35 -6.73 -23.61 -2.96
CA ILE A 35 -5.84 -22.71 -2.21
C ILE A 35 -6.18 -22.69 -0.72
N LEU A 36 -7.46 -22.52 -0.36
CA LEU A 36 -7.87 -22.33 1.03
C LEU A 36 -7.42 -23.46 1.97
N PRO A 37 -7.53 -24.76 1.62
CA PRO A 37 -7.04 -25.83 2.48
C PRO A 37 -5.53 -25.76 2.72
N ARG A 38 -4.73 -25.42 1.71
CA ARG A 38 -3.27 -25.31 1.81
C ARG A 38 -2.87 -24.12 2.67
N LEU A 39 -3.50 -22.97 2.41
CA LEU A 39 -3.30 -21.74 3.16
C LEU A 39 -3.72 -21.91 4.63
N TYR A 40 -4.79 -22.67 4.91
CA TYR A 40 -5.22 -22.98 6.27
C TYR A 40 -4.11 -23.71 7.05
N TRP A 41 -3.48 -24.72 6.46
CA TRP A 41 -2.36 -25.42 7.12
C TRP A 41 -1.14 -24.53 7.35
N GLN A 42 -0.81 -23.66 6.39
CA GLN A 42 0.27 -22.67 6.55
C GLN A 42 -0.01 -21.70 7.70
N THR A 43 -1.22 -21.15 7.78
CA THR A 43 -1.61 -20.24 8.87
C THR A 43 -1.62 -20.92 10.24
N LYS A 44 -2.00 -22.21 10.32
CA LYS A 44 -1.86 -23.01 11.55
C LYS A 44 -0.40 -23.21 11.97
N GLY A 45 0.49 -23.50 11.03
CA GLY A 45 1.93 -23.60 11.30
C GLY A 45 2.53 -22.28 11.78
N ALA A 46 2.09 -21.17 11.20
CA ALA A 46 2.49 -19.82 11.57
C ALA A 46 1.80 -19.27 12.83
N LYS A 47 0.84 -20.01 13.41
CA LYS A 47 0.04 -19.61 14.59
C LYS A 47 -0.69 -18.28 14.40
N LEU A 48 -1.29 -18.09 13.23
CA LEU A 48 -2.11 -16.92 12.91
C LEU A 48 -3.57 -17.17 13.31
N ASP A 49 -4.19 -16.16 13.92
CA ASP A 49 -5.58 -16.18 14.35
C ASP A 49 -6.42 -15.17 13.55
N PHE A 50 -7.66 -15.55 13.26
CA PHE A 50 -8.59 -14.76 12.44
C PHE A 50 -9.96 -14.72 13.13
N THR A 51 -10.11 -13.82 14.09
CA THR A 51 -11.38 -13.55 14.79
C THR A 51 -11.95 -12.17 14.43
N TYR A 52 -11.09 -11.22 14.06
CA TYR A 52 -11.51 -9.92 13.56
C TYR A 52 -12.09 -10.04 12.14
N LEU A 53 -11.32 -10.65 11.23
CA LEU A 53 -11.77 -11.12 9.92
C LEU A 53 -12.02 -12.62 9.98
N SER A 54 -12.95 -13.13 9.17
CA SER A 54 -12.93 -14.58 8.87
C SER A 54 -11.69 -14.92 8.04
N PHE A 55 -11.23 -16.17 8.12
CA PHE A 55 -10.10 -16.67 7.32
C PHE A 55 -10.29 -16.42 5.81
N GLU A 56 -11.51 -16.62 5.30
CA GLU A 56 -11.85 -16.37 3.91
C GLU A 56 -11.86 -14.89 3.53
N GLN A 57 -12.24 -14.00 4.46
CA GLN A 57 -12.09 -12.55 4.26
C GLN A 57 -10.63 -12.13 4.23
N ALA A 58 -9.80 -12.65 5.15
CA ALA A 58 -8.36 -12.39 5.15
C ALA A 58 -7.71 -12.83 3.83
N PHE A 59 -8.10 -13.99 3.29
CA PHE A 59 -7.70 -14.43 1.96
C PHE A 59 -8.07 -13.45 0.85
N GLU A 60 -9.33 -13.04 0.76
CA GLU A 60 -9.75 -12.10 -0.28
C GLU A 60 -9.11 -10.73 -0.13
N TYR A 61 -8.95 -10.24 1.10
CA TYR A 61 -8.21 -9.00 1.36
C TYR A 61 -6.76 -9.10 0.89
N ALA A 62 -6.07 -10.21 1.17
CA ALA A 62 -4.70 -10.42 0.69
C ALA A 62 -4.62 -10.42 -0.84
N VAL A 63 -5.62 -11.00 -1.52
CA VAL A 63 -5.69 -10.92 -2.98
C VAL A 63 -5.93 -9.51 -3.47
N LEU A 64 -6.84 -8.75 -2.85
CA LEU A 64 -7.12 -7.36 -3.26
C LEU A 64 -5.94 -6.41 -2.95
N GLU A 65 -5.22 -6.65 -1.87
CA GLU A 65 -4.01 -5.93 -1.45
C GLU A 65 -2.78 -6.23 -2.31
N TYR A 66 -2.79 -7.35 -3.04
CA TYR A 66 -1.66 -7.78 -3.86
C TYR A 66 -1.14 -6.68 -4.80
N SER A 67 -2.01 -5.95 -5.52
CA SER A 67 -1.56 -4.90 -6.44
C SER A 67 -0.91 -3.72 -5.71
N PHE A 68 -1.42 -3.36 -4.53
CA PHE A 68 -0.84 -2.33 -3.68
C PHE A 68 0.54 -2.76 -3.19
N SER A 69 0.62 -3.91 -2.53
CA SER A 69 1.85 -4.41 -1.93
C SER A 69 2.92 -4.73 -2.99
N PHE A 70 2.53 -5.17 -4.18
CA PHE A 70 3.42 -5.43 -5.32
C PHE A 70 4.26 -4.19 -5.67
N TRP A 71 3.60 -3.03 -5.81
CA TRP A 71 4.28 -1.78 -6.14
C TRP A 71 4.98 -1.16 -4.92
N GLN A 72 4.34 -1.20 -3.74
CA GLN A 72 4.93 -0.71 -2.49
C GLN A 72 6.29 -1.34 -2.21
N TRP A 73 6.42 -2.67 -2.38
CA TRP A 73 7.64 -3.41 -2.04
C TRP A 73 8.56 -3.69 -3.23
N GLY A 74 8.24 -3.17 -4.41
CA GLY A 74 9.12 -3.24 -5.57
C GLY A 74 9.23 -4.63 -6.20
N ALA A 75 8.14 -5.40 -6.21
CA ALA A 75 8.08 -6.69 -6.92
C ALA A 75 8.17 -6.51 -8.45
N HIS A 76 8.61 -7.55 -9.16
CA HIS A 76 8.85 -7.49 -10.61
C HIS A 76 7.79 -8.22 -11.43
N CYS A 77 7.46 -7.66 -12.59
CA CYS A 77 6.39 -8.15 -13.47
C CYS A 77 6.73 -9.50 -14.13
N GLU A 78 8.03 -9.82 -14.18
CA GLU A 78 8.61 -11.05 -14.72
C GLU A 78 8.46 -12.22 -13.73
N ASP A 79 8.38 -11.91 -12.43
CA ASP A 79 8.26 -12.90 -11.35
C ASP A 79 6.82 -13.36 -11.14
N ILE A 80 5.84 -12.65 -11.73
CA ILE A 80 4.42 -13.03 -11.65
C ILE A 80 4.22 -14.35 -12.39
N PRO A 81 3.81 -15.44 -11.70
CA PRO A 81 3.61 -16.73 -12.33
C PRO A 81 2.46 -16.67 -13.35
N SER A 82 2.53 -17.56 -14.34
CA SER A 82 1.45 -17.74 -15.29
C SER A 82 0.12 -18.02 -14.56
N PRO A 83 -1.02 -17.49 -15.01
CA PRO A 83 -2.34 -17.87 -14.50
C PRO A 83 -2.66 -19.37 -14.58
N LYS A 84 -1.88 -20.14 -15.35
CA LYS A 84 -1.95 -21.60 -15.49
C LYS A 84 -0.90 -22.36 -14.68
N ALA A 85 -0.11 -21.66 -13.86
CA ALA A 85 0.86 -22.28 -12.97
C ALA A 85 0.16 -23.19 -11.95
N SER A 86 0.93 -24.02 -11.25
CA SER A 86 0.40 -24.83 -10.16
C SER A 86 -0.17 -23.95 -9.05
N VAL A 87 -1.16 -24.48 -8.33
CA VAL A 87 -1.75 -23.82 -7.16
C VAL A 87 -0.68 -23.43 -6.13
N ASP A 88 0.32 -24.28 -5.92
CA ASP A 88 1.42 -23.99 -4.99
C ASP A 88 2.26 -22.79 -5.43
N SER A 89 2.56 -22.66 -6.73
CA SER A 89 3.29 -21.52 -7.27
C SER A 89 2.49 -20.21 -7.17
N LEU A 90 1.18 -20.28 -7.42
CA LEU A 90 0.30 -19.11 -7.24
C LEU A 90 0.25 -18.67 -5.78
N LEU A 91 0.13 -19.63 -4.86
CA LEU A 91 0.03 -19.38 -3.43
C LEU A 91 1.34 -18.83 -2.85
N GLU A 92 2.48 -19.44 -3.19
CA GLU A 92 3.80 -18.99 -2.74
C GLU A 92 4.07 -17.55 -3.18
N HIS A 93 3.77 -17.23 -4.44
CA HIS A 93 3.96 -15.88 -4.96
C HIS A 93 3.04 -14.87 -4.27
N LEU A 94 1.76 -15.21 -4.07
CA LEU A 94 0.83 -14.34 -3.34
C LEU A 94 1.38 -14.01 -1.96
N LEU A 95 1.83 -15.01 -1.20
CA LEU A 95 2.31 -14.84 0.17
C LEU A 95 3.66 -14.12 0.26
N SER A 96 4.49 -14.19 -0.78
CA SER A 96 5.73 -13.39 -0.83
C SER A 96 5.48 -11.89 -1.04
N VAL A 97 4.33 -11.50 -1.58
CA VAL A 97 3.99 -10.11 -1.89
C VAL A 97 2.97 -9.54 -0.89
N SER A 98 1.93 -10.32 -0.58
CA SER A 98 0.79 -9.96 0.26
C SER A 98 0.52 -11.10 1.24
N GLY A 99 1.28 -11.10 2.34
CA GLY A 99 1.21 -12.12 3.38
C GLY A 99 -0.10 -12.09 4.16
N LEU A 100 -0.60 -13.27 4.53
CA LEU A 100 -1.86 -13.38 5.29
C LEU A 100 -1.75 -12.90 6.74
N ASP A 101 -0.53 -12.86 7.28
CA ASP A 101 -0.21 -12.36 8.61
C ASP A 101 -0.57 -10.88 8.77
N PHE A 102 -0.54 -10.09 7.70
CA PHE A 102 -0.98 -8.70 7.72
C PHE A 102 -2.48 -8.57 8.08
N PHE A 103 -3.29 -9.58 7.76
CA PHE A 103 -4.72 -9.63 8.03
C PHE A 103 -5.10 -10.47 9.26
N ALA A 104 -4.12 -10.98 10.01
CA ALA A 104 -4.33 -11.73 11.24
C ALA A 104 -4.56 -10.81 12.44
N ASP A 105 -5.20 -11.35 13.49
CA ASP A 105 -5.56 -10.59 14.70
C ASP A 105 -4.36 -9.93 15.37
N GLN A 106 -3.18 -10.56 15.31
CA GLN A 106 -1.93 -10.05 15.84
C GLN A 106 -1.56 -8.71 15.18
N SER A 107 -1.64 -8.62 13.85
CA SER A 107 -1.37 -7.40 13.09
C SER A 107 -2.47 -6.36 13.31
N MET A 108 -3.74 -6.78 13.33
CA MET A 108 -4.86 -5.87 13.65
C MET A 108 -4.66 -5.19 15.00
N LYS A 109 -4.22 -5.94 16.01
CA LYS A 109 -3.91 -5.40 17.33
C LYS A 109 -2.67 -4.51 17.32
N ALA A 110 -1.62 -4.90 16.60
CA ALA A 110 -0.38 -4.12 16.51
C ALA A 110 -0.61 -2.75 15.85
N TYR A 111 -1.48 -2.68 14.83
CA TYR A 111 -1.82 -1.46 14.10
C TYR A 111 -3.10 -0.78 14.60
N ALA A 112 -3.65 -1.19 15.75
CA ALA A 112 -4.92 -0.68 16.26
C ALA A 112 -4.97 0.85 16.39
N SER A 113 -3.91 1.47 16.91
CA SER A 113 -3.82 2.93 17.03
C SER A 113 -3.78 3.62 15.67
N HIS A 114 -3.09 3.03 14.69
CA HIS A 114 -3.08 3.51 13.30
C HIS A 114 -4.48 3.44 12.70
N TYR A 115 -5.18 2.30 12.79
CA TYR A 115 -6.53 2.16 12.24
C TYR A 115 -7.52 3.11 12.91
N TYR A 116 -7.41 3.33 14.21
CA TYR A 116 -8.24 4.33 14.91
C TYR A 116 -8.03 5.73 14.33
N GLN A 117 -6.77 6.16 14.14
CA GLN A 117 -6.47 7.47 13.58
C GLN A 117 -6.87 7.58 12.09
N ALA A 118 -6.64 6.53 11.31
CA ALA A 118 -7.06 6.43 9.92
C ALA A 118 -8.58 6.56 9.77
N GLY A 119 -9.35 5.83 10.58
CA GLY A 119 -10.81 5.83 10.55
C GLY A 119 -11.46 7.11 11.10
N THR A 120 -10.78 7.86 11.97
CA THR A 120 -11.35 9.06 12.61
C THR A 120 -10.90 10.38 11.97
N GLN A 121 -9.64 10.47 11.53
CA GLN A 121 -9.01 11.78 11.26
C GLN A 121 -8.17 11.87 9.98
N MET A 122 -7.55 10.77 9.53
CA MET A 122 -6.63 10.82 8.37
C MET A 122 -7.28 10.35 7.06
N GLY A 123 -8.24 9.45 7.14
CA GLY A 123 -8.73 8.73 5.97
C GLY A 123 -7.75 7.65 5.53
N TYR A 124 -8.21 6.79 4.61
CA TYR A 124 -7.41 5.69 4.08
C TYR A 124 -7.99 5.19 2.75
N TYR A 125 -7.33 4.20 2.15
CA TYR A 125 -7.78 3.57 0.92
C TYR A 125 -8.82 2.46 1.16
N GLY A 126 -9.49 2.08 0.08
CA GLY A 126 -10.33 0.90 -0.02
C GLY A 126 -9.87 0.02 -1.18
N TYR A 127 -10.62 -1.04 -1.47
CA TYR A 127 -10.32 -1.96 -2.55
C TYR A 127 -11.41 -1.94 -3.61
N LYS A 128 -11.06 -1.61 -4.86
CA LYS A 128 -11.95 -1.78 -6.02
C LYS A 128 -12.28 -3.26 -6.20
N THR A 129 -13.57 -3.60 -6.23
CA THR A 129 -14.03 -4.99 -6.30
C THR A 129 -14.60 -5.37 -7.66
N GLU A 130 -14.99 -4.38 -8.48
CA GLU A 130 -15.64 -4.57 -9.78
C GLU A 130 -14.87 -5.52 -10.71
N PRO A 131 -13.52 -5.45 -10.82
CA PRO A 131 -12.76 -6.37 -11.66
C PRO A 131 -12.90 -7.84 -11.25
N PHE A 132 -13.33 -8.11 -10.01
CA PHE A 132 -13.44 -9.43 -9.38
C PHE A 132 -14.89 -9.89 -9.18
N LYS A 133 -15.86 -9.22 -9.82
CA LYS A 133 -17.28 -9.58 -9.73
C LYS A 133 -17.50 -11.07 -10.04
N GLY A 134 -18.17 -11.77 -9.13
CA GLY A 134 -18.45 -13.20 -9.23
C GLY A 134 -17.30 -14.12 -8.78
N LEU A 135 -16.15 -13.57 -8.39
CA LEU A 135 -15.01 -14.31 -7.83
C LEU A 135 -14.87 -14.12 -6.31
N LEU A 136 -15.26 -12.96 -5.78
CA LEU A 136 -15.34 -12.71 -4.34
C LEU A 136 -16.54 -13.44 -3.74
N LYS A 137 -16.29 -14.21 -2.66
CA LYS A 137 -17.29 -14.97 -1.91
C LYS A 137 -17.47 -14.43 -0.48
N ALA A 138 -16.46 -13.79 0.10
CA ALA A 138 -16.42 -13.41 1.52
C ALA A 138 -16.42 -11.88 1.77
N LEU A 139 -15.94 -11.09 0.81
CA LEU A 139 -15.98 -9.63 0.84
C LEU A 139 -17.15 -9.07 0.01
N PRO A 140 -17.73 -7.94 0.43
CA PRO A 140 -18.82 -7.31 -0.30
C PRO A 140 -18.31 -6.65 -1.58
N MET A 141 -19.18 -6.55 -2.58
CA MET A 141 -18.93 -5.70 -3.76
C MET A 141 -19.11 -4.22 -3.42
N HIS A 142 -20.16 -3.89 -2.64
CA HIS A 142 -20.46 -2.53 -2.20
C HIS A 142 -20.92 -2.51 -0.73
N PRO A 143 -20.50 -1.49 0.06
CA PRO A 143 -19.44 -0.54 -0.26
C PRO A 143 -18.10 -1.26 -0.50
N HIS A 144 -17.14 -0.60 -1.14
CA HIS A 144 -15.80 -1.17 -1.28
C HIS A 144 -15.25 -1.59 0.09
N PRO A 145 -14.65 -2.79 0.21
CA PRO A 145 -13.97 -3.17 1.44
C PRO A 145 -12.93 -2.10 1.81
N SER A 146 -12.96 -1.65 3.06
CA SER A 146 -11.99 -0.68 3.56
C SER A 146 -10.70 -1.39 3.97
N ALA A 147 -9.56 -0.72 3.81
CA ALA A 147 -8.29 -1.11 4.43
C ALA A 147 -8.16 -0.59 5.88
N ILE A 148 -9.23 -0.01 6.46
CA ILE A 148 -9.30 0.40 7.86
C ILE A 148 -9.96 -0.71 8.68
N PHE A 149 -9.21 -1.26 9.62
CA PHE A 149 -9.70 -2.29 10.53
C PHE A 149 -9.84 -1.71 11.95
N MET A 150 -10.96 -1.01 12.19
CA MET A 150 -11.23 -0.32 13.46
C MET A 150 -11.06 -1.25 14.67
N PRO A 151 -10.33 -0.85 15.73
CA PRO A 151 -10.17 -1.71 16.90
C PRO A 151 -11.54 -2.07 17.49
N ASP A 152 -11.72 -3.35 17.82
CA ASP A 152 -12.99 -3.92 18.32
C ASP A 152 -14.21 -3.65 17.43
N LYS A 153 -14.00 -3.33 16.14
CA LYS A 153 -15.05 -2.92 15.18
C LYS A 153 -15.87 -1.72 15.68
N MET A 154 -15.26 -0.87 16.51
CA MET A 154 -15.96 0.24 17.12
C MET A 154 -16.50 1.20 16.03
N PRO A 155 -17.74 1.69 16.17
CA PRO A 155 -18.27 2.67 15.25
C PRO A 155 -17.54 4.00 15.46
N VAL A 156 -17.06 4.59 14.38
CA VAL A 156 -16.48 5.94 14.38
C VAL A 156 -17.04 6.77 13.24
N THR A 157 -17.05 8.07 13.46
CA THR A 157 -17.36 9.05 12.41
C THR A 157 -16.06 9.69 11.97
N PHE A 158 -15.74 9.54 10.70
CA PHE A 158 -14.61 10.20 10.08
C PHE A 158 -14.84 11.72 9.99
N THR A 159 -13.80 12.49 10.27
CA THR A 159 -13.73 13.93 9.99
C THR A 159 -12.42 14.23 9.28
N ASP A 160 -12.46 15.08 8.25
CA ASP A 160 -11.26 15.46 7.49
C ASP A 160 -10.57 16.72 8.04
N GLU A 161 -11.01 17.23 9.20
CA GLU A 161 -10.51 18.47 9.79
C GLU A 161 -8.99 18.42 10.01
N LEU A 162 -8.49 17.33 10.61
CA LEU A 162 -7.06 17.18 10.88
C LEU A 162 -6.25 17.14 9.59
N VAL A 163 -6.63 16.27 8.64
CA VAL A 163 -5.86 16.11 7.39
C VAL A 163 -5.88 17.40 6.56
N ARG A 164 -7.01 18.12 6.50
CA ARG A 164 -7.09 19.44 5.86
C ARG A 164 -6.23 20.48 6.57
N LYS A 165 -6.26 20.52 7.90
CA LYS A 165 -5.45 21.45 8.70
C LYS A 165 -3.96 21.21 8.47
N VAL A 166 -3.52 19.95 8.49
CA VAL A 166 -2.12 19.59 8.21
C VAL A 166 -1.76 19.93 6.78
N TYR A 167 -2.58 19.57 5.79
CA TYR A 167 -2.34 19.90 4.38
C TYR A 167 -2.19 21.40 4.15
N ASN A 168 -3.10 22.21 4.69
CA ASN A 168 -3.05 23.67 4.57
C ASN A 168 -1.81 24.25 5.28
N TRP A 169 -1.53 23.80 6.50
CA TRP A 169 -0.38 24.28 7.26
C TRP A 169 0.93 23.94 6.55
N VAL A 170 1.10 22.72 6.06
CA VAL A 170 2.30 22.32 5.32
C VAL A 170 2.48 23.15 4.04
N ASN A 171 1.38 23.45 3.34
CA ASN A 171 1.42 24.29 2.16
C ASN A 171 1.73 25.77 2.44
N GLU A 172 1.50 26.28 3.64
CA GLU A 172 1.72 27.71 3.94
C GLU A 172 2.94 27.95 4.82
N HIS A 173 3.30 26.97 5.64
CA HIS A 173 4.27 27.09 6.72
C HIS A 173 5.29 25.96 6.78
N GLY A 174 5.17 24.94 5.92
CA GLY A 174 6.10 23.82 5.83
C GLY A 174 7.43 24.22 5.20
N ASN A 175 8.13 25.18 5.77
CA ASN A 175 9.50 25.53 5.42
C ASN A 175 10.48 24.50 6.01
N ASN A 176 11.64 24.37 5.36
CA ASN A 176 12.73 23.49 5.75
C ASN A 176 12.31 22.01 5.83
N MET A 177 11.38 21.61 4.96
CA MET A 177 10.95 20.22 4.80
C MET A 177 11.51 19.63 3.51
N ILE A 178 12.05 18.41 3.60
CA ILE A 178 12.46 17.62 2.44
C ILE A 178 11.57 16.40 2.35
N TYR A 179 10.83 16.29 1.25
CA TYR A 179 9.99 15.13 0.94
C TYR A 179 10.75 14.21 -0.01
N ILE A 180 10.88 12.94 0.36
CA ILE A 180 11.55 11.91 -0.43
C ILE A 180 10.55 10.79 -0.67
N ASN A 181 10.16 10.61 -1.92
CA ASN A 181 9.19 9.62 -2.35
C ASN A 181 9.76 8.86 -3.55
N GLY A 182 9.44 7.57 -3.66
CA GLY A 182 9.76 6.77 -4.83
C GLY A 182 8.56 6.74 -5.78
N ASP A 183 8.78 6.87 -7.09
CA ASP A 183 7.67 6.94 -8.04
C ASP A 183 6.95 5.61 -8.30
N ALA A 184 7.58 4.49 -7.93
CA ALA A 184 6.99 3.16 -8.00
C ALA A 184 6.26 2.77 -6.69
N ASP A 185 6.45 3.51 -5.60
CA ASP A 185 5.77 3.26 -4.32
C ASP A 185 4.29 3.70 -4.37
N THR A 186 3.36 2.79 -4.08
CA THR A 186 1.91 3.09 -4.05
C THR A 186 1.55 4.23 -3.09
N TRP A 187 2.27 4.37 -1.98
CA TRP A 187 2.04 5.46 -1.03
C TRP A 187 2.30 6.84 -1.64
N SER A 188 3.15 6.92 -2.65
CA SER A 188 3.48 8.17 -3.31
C SER A 188 2.31 8.81 -4.06
N SER A 189 1.25 8.06 -4.35
CA SER A 189 -0.01 8.60 -4.89
C SER A 189 -0.63 9.68 -3.99
N THR A 190 -0.36 9.61 -2.69
CA THR A 190 -0.87 10.55 -1.67
C THR A 190 0.21 11.51 -1.17
N ALA A 191 1.40 11.51 -1.77
CA ALA A 191 2.54 12.32 -1.36
C ALA A 191 2.20 13.82 -1.32
N VAL A 192 2.76 14.51 -0.32
CA VAL A 192 2.64 15.96 -0.20
C VAL A 192 3.60 16.61 -1.19
N ARG A 193 3.04 17.40 -2.13
CA ARG A 193 3.82 18.20 -3.08
C ARG A 193 3.87 19.65 -2.60
N PRO A 194 5.05 20.28 -2.46
CA PRO A 194 5.17 21.67 -2.03
C PRO A 194 4.35 22.64 -2.89
N SER A 195 3.72 23.61 -2.25
CA SER A 195 2.83 24.62 -2.87
C SER A 195 3.55 25.77 -3.58
N GLY A 196 4.88 25.81 -3.53
CA GLY A 196 5.70 26.95 -3.97
C GLY A 196 5.70 28.16 -3.02
N LYS A 197 4.87 28.15 -1.96
CA LYS A 197 4.85 29.19 -0.92
C LYS A 197 5.90 28.96 0.18
N THR A 198 6.53 27.80 0.21
CA THR A 198 7.56 27.42 1.17
C THR A 198 8.87 27.13 0.45
N ASN A 199 9.98 27.14 1.18
CA ASN A 199 11.27 26.69 0.65
C ASN A 199 11.43 25.16 0.65
N ALA A 200 10.36 24.37 0.87
CA ALA A 200 10.44 22.91 0.89
C ALA A 200 10.86 22.33 -0.46
N VAL A 201 11.60 21.22 -0.40
CA VAL A 201 12.09 20.52 -1.59
C VAL A 201 11.46 19.14 -1.68
N PHE A 202 11.09 18.74 -2.89
CA PHE A 202 10.49 17.45 -3.20
C PHE A 202 11.42 16.64 -4.12
N PHE A 203 11.68 15.40 -3.72
CA PHE A 203 12.43 14.40 -4.48
C PHE A 203 11.51 13.25 -4.80
N PHE A 204 11.33 13.00 -6.10
CA PHE A 204 10.54 11.89 -6.63
C PHE A 204 11.45 10.95 -7.39
N LEU A 205 11.95 9.95 -6.68
CA LEU A 205 13.06 9.12 -7.12
C LEU A 205 12.57 8.08 -8.14
N PRO A 206 13.08 8.09 -9.39
CA PRO A 206 12.60 7.20 -10.44
C PRO A 206 12.89 5.72 -10.16
N GLY A 207 11.90 4.88 -10.40
CA GLY A 207 11.92 3.43 -10.20
C GLY A 207 12.08 2.98 -8.75
N LYS A 208 11.90 3.87 -7.76
CA LYS A 208 12.09 3.52 -6.34
C LYS A 208 10.78 3.13 -5.67
N ASP A 209 10.81 2.00 -4.99
CA ASP A 209 9.77 1.52 -4.09
C ASP A 209 9.90 2.12 -2.67
N HIS A 210 9.04 1.67 -1.75
CA HIS A 210 8.96 2.15 -0.37
C HIS A 210 10.24 1.90 0.44
N GLY A 211 10.94 0.80 0.18
CA GLY A 211 12.22 0.44 0.82
C GLY A 211 13.41 1.17 0.20
N GLN A 212 13.34 1.50 -1.08
CA GLN A 212 14.44 2.10 -1.83
C GLN A 212 14.44 3.63 -1.87
N ALA A 213 13.30 4.29 -1.63
CA ALA A 213 13.22 5.75 -1.58
C ALA A 213 13.99 6.34 -0.39
N ARG A 214 15.32 6.44 -0.51
CA ARG A 214 16.26 6.81 0.56
C ARG A 214 17.37 7.69 -0.01
N ILE A 215 17.91 8.59 0.82
CA ILE A 215 19.04 9.47 0.46
C ILE A 215 20.22 8.66 -0.10
N ARG A 216 20.50 7.49 0.49
CA ARG A 216 21.59 6.61 0.04
C ARG A 216 21.47 6.16 -1.43
N ASN A 217 20.26 6.13 -1.97
CA ASN A 217 19.95 5.66 -3.32
C ASN A 217 19.64 6.82 -4.29
N MET A 218 19.85 8.07 -3.88
CA MET A 218 19.80 9.23 -4.77
C MET A 218 20.93 9.18 -5.79
N THR A 219 20.65 9.64 -7.01
CA THR A 219 21.68 9.97 -8.00
C THR A 219 22.61 11.07 -7.49
N ASP A 220 23.78 11.23 -8.09
CA ASP A 220 24.73 12.28 -7.70
C ASP A 220 24.11 13.68 -7.81
N ALA A 221 23.26 13.91 -8.80
CA ALA A 221 22.55 15.18 -8.98
C ALA A 221 21.51 15.42 -7.87
N GLU A 222 20.70 14.41 -7.54
CA GLU A 222 19.72 14.50 -6.45
C GLU A 222 20.41 14.69 -5.09
N ARG A 223 21.49 13.94 -4.84
CA ARG A 223 22.28 14.05 -3.61
C ARG A 223 22.94 15.42 -3.49
N SER A 224 23.52 15.94 -4.57
CA SER A 224 24.12 17.28 -4.57
C SER A 224 23.07 18.35 -4.27
N LYS A 225 21.86 18.22 -4.84
CA LYS A 225 20.73 19.11 -4.51
C LYS A 225 20.29 18.96 -3.06
N PHE A 226 20.24 17.73 -2.53
CA PHE A 226 19.87 17.46 -1.14
C PHE A 226 20.87 18.11 -0.16
N VAL A 227 22.17 17.88 -0.36
CA VAL A 227 23.25 18.42 0.47
C VAL A 227 23.25 19.94 0.42
N SER A 228 23.29 20.55 -0.78
CA SER A 228 23.24 22.01 -0.92
C SER A 228 21.98 22.64 -0.32
N THR A 229 20.83 21.96 -0.36
CA THR A 229 19.60 22.43 0.30
C THR A 229 19.81 22.51 1.82
N LEU A 230 20.37 21.47 2.41
CA LEU A 230 20.65 21.42 3.85
C LEU A 230 21.74 22.42 4.26
N GLU A 231 22.84 22.52 3.50
CA GLU A 231 23.91 23.50 3.76
C GLU A 231 23.38 24.93 3.76
N ASN A 232 22.53 25.26 2.78
CA ASN A 232 21.90 26.58 2.70
C ASN A 232 20.98 26.86 3.90
N TRP A 233 20.31 25.85 4.45
CA TRP A 233 19.45 26.03 5.63
C TRP A 233 20.21 26.08 6.95
N LEU A 234 21.33 25.36 7.03
CA LEU A 234 22.16 25.28 8.23
C LEU A 234 23.25 26.37 8.26
N GLU A 235 23.46 27.06 7.15
CA GLU A 235 24.53 28.05 6.95
C GLU A 235 25.92 27.46 7.26
N MET A 236 26.12 26.18 6.92
CA MET A 236 27.39 25.47 7.10
C MET A 236 27.54 24.32 6.10
N ASP A 237 28.79 23.96 5.81
CA ASP A 237 29.11 22.79 4.99
C ASP A 237 28.88 21.49 5.78
N ILE A 238 28.20 20.53 5.17
CA ILE A 238 27.94 19.20 5.75
C ILE A 238 28.61 18.17 4.84
N GLN A 239 29.83 17.78 5.25
CA GLN A 239 30.67 16.78 4.58
C GLN A 239 29.99 15.42 4.43
#